data_AF-A0A2U3CB07-F1
#
_entry.id   AF-A0A2U3CB07-F1
#
_cell.length_a   1.000
_cell.length_b   1.000
_cell.length_c   1.000
_cell.angle_alpha   90.00
_cell.angle_beta   90.00
_cell.angle_gamma   90.00
#
_symmetry.space_group_name_H-M   'P 1'
#
loop_
_entity.id
_entity.type
_entity.pdbx_description
1 polymer ?
#
loop_
_entity_poly.entity_id
_entity_poly.type
_entity_poly.pdbx_seq_one_letter_code
_entity_poly.pdbx_strand_id
1 'polypeptide(L)'
;MSELFIAERRRLQWERIAALMDAEQMATYAPCRDSRALRYEEQRLQRLMTDVVEAEWSGNAAPEISRHRVYRIDARSAGRSRLDMPAPTVHLMAASPDEAAARAWAIHGRDGGLYQRGGHRIASVKQVLPEPGELF
;
A
#
# COMPACT_ATOMS: atom_id res chain seq x y z
N MET A 1 2.03 19.75 8.16
CA MET A 1 2.58 19.02 9.33
C MET A 1 4.01 18.68 8.99
N SER A 2 4.97 18.93 9.88
CA SER A 2 6.38 18.65 9.63
C SER A 2 6.70 17.16 9.84
N GLU A 3 7.66 16.63 9.08
CA GLU A 3 8.12 15.23 9.20
C GLU A 3 8.63 14.91 10.62
N LEU A 4 9.27 15.88 11.26
CA LEU A 4 9.76 15.79 12.63
C LEU A 4 8.63 15.48 13.62
N PHE A 5 7.46 16.10 13.42
CA PHE A 5 6.28 15.85 14.23
C PHE A 5 5.70 14.43 14.00
N ILE A 6 5.77 13.93 12.77
CA ILE A 6 5.32 12.57 12.43
C ILE A 6 6.27 11.53 13.05
N ALA A 7 7.58 11.74 12.93
CA ALA A 7 8.60 10.87 13.50
C ALA A 7 8.50 10.81 15.02
N GLU A 8 8.32 11.95 15.68
CA GLU A 8 8.18 12.03 17.13
C GLU A 8 6.89 11.35 17.62
N ARG A 9 5.78 11.53 16.90
CA ARG A 9 4.54 10.81 17.18
C ARG A 9 4.69 9.30 17.00
N ARG A 10 5.40 8.84 15.96
CA ARG A 10 5.69 7.42 15.77
C ARG A 10 6.55 6.86 16.89
N ARG A 11 7.58 7.59 17.32
CA ARG A 11 8.45 7.19 18.45
C ARG A 11 7.65 7.00 19.73
N LEU A 12 6.80 7.98 20.08
CA LEU A 12 5.95 7.91 21.27
C LEU A 12 4.94 6.75 21.22
N GLN A 13 4.42 6.42 20.03
CA GLN A 13 3.53 5.27 19.89
C GLN A 13 4.29 3.95 20.09
N TRP A 14 5.51 3.84 19.55
CA TRP A 14 6.36 2.68 19.77
C TRP A 14 6.74 2.49 21.25
N GLU A 15 7.09 3.57 21.95
CA GLU A 15 7.38 3.54 23.39
C GLU A 15 6.16 3.07 24.20
N ARG A 16 4.95 3.51 23.85
CA ARG A 16 3.71 3.06 24.53
C ARG A 16 3.39 1.60 24.28
N ILE A 17 3.59 1.11 23.05
CA ILE A 17 3.37 -0.30 22.72
C ILE A 17 4.39 -1.17 23.45
N ALA A 18 5.67 -0.78 23.47
CA ALA A 18 6.71 -1.50 24.19
C ALA A 18 6.41 -1.60 25.69
N ALA A 19 6.04 -0.48 26.33
CA ALA A 19 5.68 -0.47 27.74
C ALA A 19 4.46 -1.36 28.07
N LEU A 20 3.47 -1.41 27.15
CA LEU A 20 2.30 -2.29 27.30
C LEU A 20 2.71 -3.77 27.19
N MET A 21 3.57 -4.11 26.22
CA MET A 21 4.08 -5.47 26.05
C MET A 21 4.86 -5.95 27.28
N ASP A 22 5.68 -5.07 27.88
CA ASP A 22 6.41 -5.37 29.11
C ASP A 22 5.46 -5.55 30.31
N ALA A 23 4.48 -4.65 30.47
CA ALA A 23 3.51 -4.70 31.56
C ALA A 23 2.63 -5.95 31.53
N GLU A 24 2.22 -6.39 30.34
CA GLU A 24 1.40 -7.59 30.14
C GLU A 24 2.22 -8.88 30.06
N GLN A 25 3.55 -8.82 30.25
CA GLN A 25 4.49 -9.94 30.07
C GLN A 25 4.27 -10.67 28.74
N MET A 26 3.86 -9.93 27.70
CA MET A 26 3.68 -10.48 26.37
C MET A 26 5.05 -10.87 25.87
N ALA A 27 5.25 -12.16 25.58
CA ALA A 27 6.48 -12.62 24.97
C ALA A 27 6.74 -11.76 23.73
N THR A 28 7.90 -11.07 23.71
CA THR A 28 8.29 -10.23 22.58
C THR A 28 8.13 -11.05 21.32
N TYR A 29 7.19 -10.62 20.46
CA TYR A 29 6.92 -11.35 19.23
C TYR A 29 8.22 -11.44 18.44
N ALA A 30 8.70 -12.67 18.24
CA ALA A 30 9.91 -12.96 17.52
C ALA A 30 9.51 -13.59 16.18
N PRO A 31 9.50 -12.82 15.07
CA PRO A 31 9.06 -13.32 13.77
C PRO A 31 9.82 -14.58 13.33
N CYS A 32 11.09 -14.70 13.72
CA CYS A 32 11.93 -15.87 13.44
C CYS A 32 11.43 -17.18 14.08
N ARG A 33 10.50 -17.10 15.04
CA ARG A 33 9.87 -18.26 15.70
C ARG A 33 8.46 -18.54 15.17
N ASP A 34 7.91 -17.69 14.30
CA ASP A 34 6.60 -17.89 13.69
C ASP A 34 6.73 -18.46 12.26
N SER A 35 6.33 -19.72 12.10
CA SER A 35 6.29 -20.41 10.80
C SER A 35 5.43 -19.70 9.74
N ARG A 36 4.44 -18.88 10.12
CA ARG A 36 3.66 -18.07 9.19
C ARG A 36 4.51 -16.91 8.69
N ALA A 37 5.18 -16.19 9.59
CA ALA A 37 6.06 -15.08 9.24
C ALA A 37 7.22 -15.56 8.35
N LEU A 38 7.84 -16.68 8.69
CA LEU A 38 8.89 -17.29 7.86
C LEU A 38 8.40 -17.62 6.44
N ARG A 39 7.23 -18.25 6.30
CA ARG A 39 6.65 -18.55 4.98
C ARG A 39 6.31 -17.29 4.19
N TYR A 40 5.83 -16.24 4.85
CA TYR A 40 5.57 -14.97 4.19
C TYR A 40 6.87 -14.32 3.69
N GLU A 41 7.94 -14.37 4.48
CA GLU A 41 9.27 -13.87 4.10
C GLU A 41 9.85 -14.67 2.93
N GLU A 42 9.76 -16.00 2.97
CA GLU A 42 10.18 -16.88 1.86
C GLU A 42 9.41 -16.57 0.57
N GLN A 43 8.08 -16.43 0.65
CA GLN A 43 7.27 -16.03 -0.50
C GLN A 43 7.62 -14.63 -1.01
N ARG A 44 7.93 -13.69 -0.10
CA ARG A 44 8.38 -12.34 -0.46
C ARG A 44 9.70 -12.39 -1.23
N LEU A 45 10.66 -13.19 -0.75
CA LEU A 45 11.96 -13.39 -1.39
C LEU A 45 11.83 -14.07 -2.75
N GLN A 46 11.03 -15.12 -2.87
CA GLN A 46 10.79 -15.77 -4.17
C GLN A 46 10.21 -14.78 -5.20
N ARG A 47 9.21 -14.01 -4.80
CA ARG A 47 8.65 -12.96 -5.66
C ARG A 47 9.68 -11.89 -6.01
N LEU A 48 10.60 -11.55 -5.11
CA LEU A 48 11.67 -10.61 -5.40
C LEU A 48 12.66 -11.17 -6.43
N MET A 49 13.04 -12.45 -6.30
CA MET A 49 13.92 -13.11 -7.26
C MET A 49 13.31 -13.16 -8.67
N THR A 50 12.02 -13.50 -8.79
CA THR A 50 11.32 -13.49 -10.08
C THR A 50 11.35 -12.11 -10.71
N ASP A 51 11.02 -11.09 -9.93
CA ASP A 51 11.03 -9.70 -10.37
C ASP A 51 12.43 -9.26 -10.83
N VAL A 52 13.50 -9.64 -10.10
CA VAL A 52 14.91 -9.33 -10.46
C VAL A 52 15.26 -9.93 -11.80
N VAL A 53 14.91 -11.20 -12.02
CA VAL A 53 15.12 -11.85 -13.31
C VAL A 53 14.34 -11.11 -14.42
N GLU A 54 13.08 -10.75 -14.20
CA GLU A 54 12.29 -10.02 -15.20
C GLU A 54 12.86 -8.62 -15.52
N ALA A 55 13.41 -7.92 -14.52
CA ALA A 55 14.05 -6.62 -14.70
C ALA A 55 15.38 -6.72 -15.46
N GLU A 56 16.21 -7.71 -15.13
CA GLU A 56 17.47 -7.98 -15.86
C GLU A 56 17.22 -8.29 -17.33
N TRP A 57 16.15 -9.03 -17.63
CA TRP A 57 15.80 -9.41 -19.00
C TRP A 57 15.17 -8.26 -19.80
N SER A 58 14.54 -7.30 -19.13
CA SER A 58 13.87 -6.17 -19.78
C SER A 58 14.73 -4.90 -19.85
N GLY A 59 15.95 -4.91 -19.30
CA GLY A 59 16.85 -3.74 -19.26
C GLY A 59 16.28 -2.56 -18.45
N ASN A 60 15.22 -2.80 -17.67
CA ASN A 60 14.57 -1.78 -16.84
C ASN A 60 15.21 -1.74 -15.45
N ALA A 61 15.22 -0.54 -14.85
CA ALA A 61 15.76 -0.30 -13.51
C ALA A 61 15.11 -1.21 -12.46
N ALA A 62 15.91 -1.59 -11.46
CA ALA A 62 15.64 -2.60 -10.43
C ALA A 62 14.17 -2.68 -9.95
N PRO A 63 13.60 -3.89 -9.87
CA PRO A 63 12.16 -4.10 -9.72
C PRO A 63 11.65 -3.86 -8.30
N GLU A 64 12.56 -3.83 -7.31
CA GLU A 64 12.21 -3.57 -5.92
C GLU A 64 11.70 -2.12 -5.73
N ILE A 65 12.19 -1.18 -6.53
CA ILE A 65 11.86 0.25 -6.46
C ILE A 65 10.37 0.50 -6.79
N SER A 66 9.81 -0.32 -7.67
CA SER A 66 8.44 -0.20 -8.16
C SER A 66 7.40 -0.59 -7.09
N ARG A 67 7.72 -1.58 -6.26
CA ARG A 67 6.82 -2.12 -5.21
C ARG A 67 6.60 -1.16 -4.03
N HIS A 68 7.47 -0.16 -3.89
CA HIS A 68 7.42 0.82 -2.81
C HIS A 68 6.60 2.07 -3.19
N ARG A 69 6.12 2.18 -4.44
CA ARG A 69 5.30 3.31 -4.87
C ARG A 69 3.85 3.11 -4.46
N VAL A 70 3.32 4.04 -3.66
CA VAL A 70 1.92 4.04 -3.24
C VAL A 70 1.17 5.08 -4.04
N TYR A 71 0.09 4.67 -4.68
CA TYR A 71 -0.81 5.52 -5.43
C TYR A 71 -2.13 5.68 -4.68
N ARG A 72 -2.57 6.92 -4.54
CA ARG A 72 -3.93 7.28 -4.16
C ARG A 72 -4.79 7.35 -5.41
N ILE A 73 -5.84 6.55 -5.43
CA ILE A 73 -6.88 6.55 -6.45
C ILE A 73 -8.13 7.17 -5.85
N ASP A 74 -8.55 8.31 -6.38
CA ASP A 74 -9.82 8.93 -6.04
C ASP A 74 -10.85 8.57 -7.09
N ALA A 75 -12.01 8.09 -6.67
CA ALA A 75 -13.14 7.85 -7.55
C ALA A 75 -14.14 9.01 -7.47
N ARG A 76 -15.05 9.12 -8.44
CA ARG A 76 -16.19 10.04 -8.41
C ARG A 76 -17.47 9.34 -8.82
N SER A 77 -18.60 9.75 -8.28
CA SER A 77 -19.91 9.27 -8.77
C SER A 77 -20.07 9.57 -10.27
N ALA A 78 -20.48 8.57 -11.03
CA ALA A 78 -20.85 8.68 -12.43
C ALA A 78 -22.34 9.04 -12.60
N GLY A 79 -23.16 8.93 -11.53
CA GLY A 79 -24.58 9.26 -11.54
C GLY A 79 -24.91 10.57 -10.81
N ARG A 80 -25.97 11.27 -11.29
CA ARG A 80 -26.51 12.52 -10.71
C ARG A 80 -27.11 12.37 -9.30
N SER A 81 -27.34 11.15 -8.81
CA SER A 81 -28.30 10.91 -7.72
C SER A 81 -27.69 10.76 -6.31
N ARG A 82 -26.37 10.78 -6.13
CA ARG A 82 -25.74 10.67 -4.81
C ARG A 82 -24.58 11.65 -4.69
N LEU A 83 -24.92 12.93 -4.52
CA LEU A 83 -23.94 13.96 -4.20
C LEU A 83 -23.46 13.90 -2.73
N ASP A 84 -24.18 13.20 -1.85
CA ASP A 84 -23.91 13.21 -0.40
C ASP A 84 -23.03 12.07 0.12
N MET A 85 -22.65 11.10 -0.72
CA MET A 85 -21.71 10.06 -0.30
C MET A 85 -20.28 10.48 -0.66
N PRO A 86 -19.34 10.49 0.31
CA PRO A 86 -17.95 10.79 0.02
C PRO A 86 -17.43 9.79 -1.02
N ALA A 87 -16.83 10.34 -2.08
CA ALA A 87 -16.21 9.56 -3.13
C ALA A 87 -15.16 8.61 -2.53
N PRO A 88 -15.14 7.31 -2.90
CA PRO A 88 -14.19 6.39 -2.31
C PRO A 88 -12.78 6.74 -2.76
N THR A 89 -11.87 6.79 -1.80
CA THR A 89 -10.43 6.92 -2.01
C THR A 89 -9.76 5.63 -1.59
N VAL A 90 -8.92 5.07 -2.46
CA VAL A 90 -8.14 3.85 -2.17
C VAL A 90 -6.66 4.12 -2.36
N HIS A 91 -5.83 3.45 -1.56
CA HIS A 91 -4.37 3.52 -1.65
C HIS A 91 -3.83 2.15 -2.04
N LEU A 92 -3.06 2.08 -3.13
CA LEU A 92 -2.55 0.81 -3.66
C LEU A 92 -1.06 0.95 -4.02
N MET A 93 -0.32 -0.13 -3.79
CA MET A 93 1.04 -0.28 -4.31
C MET A 93 1.00 -0.76 -5.76
N ALA A 94 1.78 -0.11 -6.63
CA ALA A 94 1.91 -0.47 -8.04
C ALA A 94 3.21 0.09 -8.62
N ALA A 95 3.71 -0.45 -9.74
CA ALA A 95 4.91 0.07 -10.39
C ALA A 95 4.65 1.40 -11.13
N SER A 96 3.41 1.61 -11.58
CA SER A 96 3.00 2.74 -12.41
C SER A 96 1.57 3.19 -12.08
N PRO A 97 1.19 4.43 -12.44
CA PRO A 97 -0.19 4.90 -12.30
C PRO A 97 -1.19 4.07 -13.11
N ASP A 98 -0.80 3.57 -14.28
CA ASP A 98 -1.68 2.72 -15.11
C ASP A 98 -1.92 1.35 -14.47
N GLU A 99 -0.87 0.75 -13.90
CA GLU A 99 -1.01 -0.49 -13.13
C GLU A 99 -1.86 -0.26 -11.87
N ALA A 100 -1.68 0.88 -11.18
CA ALA A 100 -2.50 1.24 -10.03
C ALA A 100 -3.99 1.36 -10.39
N ALA A 101 -4.30 1.98 -11.53
CA ALA A 101 -5.67 2.09 -12.04
C ALA A 101 -6.26 0.72 -12.40
N ALA A 102 -5.49 -0.12 -13.09
CA ALA A 102 -5.91 -1.46 -13.47
C ALA A 102 -6.17 -2.35 -12.25
N ARG A 103 -5.28 -2.31 -11.25
CA ARG A 103 -5.45 -3.02 -9.96
C ARG A 103 -6.65 -2.50 -9.19
N ALA A 104 -6.84 -1.18 -9.13
CA ALA A 104 -7.99 -0.58 -8.48
C ALA A 104 -9.30 -1.05 -9.12
N TRP A 105 -9.36 -1.11 -10.46
CA TRP A 105 -10.52 -1.61 -11.18
C TRP A 105 -10.74 -3.12 -10.97
N ALA A 106 -9.68 -3.92 -10.99
CA ALA A 106 -9.77 -5.36 -10.77
C ALA A 106 -10.32 -5.73 -9.38
N ILE A 107 -9.91 -4.97 -8.34
CA ILE A 107 -10.31 -5.22 -6.94
C ILE A 107 -11.69 -4.62 -6.65
N HIS A 108 -11.97 -3.41 -7.14
CA HIS A 108 -13.13 -2.64 -6.71
C HIS A 108 -14.21 -2.42 -7.78
N GLY A 109 -13.92 -2.78 -9.03
CA GLY A 109 -14.83 -2.65 -10.18
C GLY A 109 -15.65 -3.90 -10.52
N ARG A 110 -15.43 -5.04 -9.84
CA ARG A 110 -16.26 -6.26 -9.98
C ARG A 110 -17.62 -6.13 -9.29
N ASP A 111 -18.55 -7.02 -9.65
CA ASP A 111 -19.90 -7.12 -9.07
C ASP A 111 -19.88 -7.09 -7.54
N GLY A 112 -20.49 -6.04 -6.98
CA GLY A 112 -20.55 -5.79 -5.53
C GLY A 112 -19.37 -4.99 -4.95
N GLY A 113 -18.36 -4.67 -5.76
CA GLY A 113 -17.20 -3.85 -5.39
C GLY A 113 -17.54 -2.38 -5.16
N LEU A 114 -16.62 -1.66 -4.49
CA LEU A 114 -16.80 -0.25 -4.10
C LEU A 114 -17.16 0.67 -5.27
N TYR A 115 -16.61 0.44 -6.46
CA TYR A 115 -16.89 1.27 -7.63
C TYR A 115 -18.25 0.95 -8.27
N GLN A 116 -18.69 -0.30 -8.27
CA GLN A 116 -19.97 -0.65 -8.87
C GLN A 116 -21.16 -0.38 -7.95
N ARG A 117 -21.03 -0.67 -6.64
CA ARG A 117 -22.11 -0.47 -5.65
C ARG A 117 -22.52 1.01 -5.50
N GLY A 118 -21.61 1.92 -5.79
CA GLY A 118 -21.83 3.38 -5.77
C GLY A 118 -21.91 4.04 -7.15
N GLY A 119 -21.78 3.29 -8.24
CA GLY A 119 -21.70 3.84 -9.59
C GLY A 119 -20.55 4.85 -9.73
N HIS A 120 -19.38 4.53 -9.18
CA HIS A 120 -18.20 5.39 -9.21
C HIS A 120 -17.26 5.01 -10.36
N ARG A 121 -16.60 6.02 -10.93
CA ARG A 121 -15.49 5.87 -11.89
C ARG A 121 -14.22 6.47 -11.30
N ILE A 122 -13.07 5.92 -11.66
CA ILE A 122 -11.77 6.49 -11.28
C ILE A 122 -11.68 7.93 -11.84
N ALA A 123 -11.34 8.88 -10.98
CA ALA A 123 -11.24 10.31 -11.31
C ALA A 123 -9.79 10.78 -11.37
N SER A 124 -8.95 10.31 -10.44
CA SER A 124 -7.52 10.60 -10.45
C SER A 124 -6.71 9.48 -9.81
N VAL A 125 -5.47 9.33 -10.30
CA VAL A 125 -4.44 8.46 -9.73
C VAL A 125 -3.23 9.33 -9.46
N LYS A 126 -2.78 9.39 -8.20
CA LYS A 126 -1.64 10.20 -7.78
C LYS A 126 -0.66 9.36 -6.99
N GLN A 127 0.62 9.41 -7.33
CA GLN A 127 1.66 8.86 -6.45
C GLN A 127 1.69 9.70 -5.17
N VAL A 128 1.59 9.03 -4.04
CA VAL A 128 1.69 9.64 -2.71
C VAL A 128 2.99 9.25 -2.02
N LEU A 129 3.53 8.07 -2.34
CA LEU A 129 4.85 7.66 -1.89
C LEU A 129 5.65 7.00 -3.01
N PRO A 130 6.99 7.14 -3.01
CA PRO A 130 7.72 8.15 -2.22
C PRO A 130 7.35 9.56 -2.70
N GLU A 131 7.58 10.57 -1.86
CA GLU A 131 7.29 11.95 -2.24
C GLU A 131 8.13 12.38 -3.45
N PRO A 132 7.64 13.31 -4.29
CA PRO A 132 8.43 13.81 -5.41
C PRO A 132 9.79 14.37 -4.94
N GLY A 133 10.88 13.66 -5.22
CA GLY A 133 12.24 14.05 -4.81
C GLY A 133 12.89 13.11 -3.80
N GLU A 134 12.14 12.20 -3.19
CA GLU A 134 12.69 11.11 -2.38
C GLU A 134 13.22 10.01 -3.32
N LEU A 135 14.50 9.68 -3.17
CA LEU A 135 15.08 8.45 -3.69
C LEU A 135 14.88 7.34 -2.65
N PHE A 136 14.60 6.14 -3.16
CA PHE A 136 14.49 4.93 -2.35
C PHE A 136 15.83 4.57 -1.71
#